data_AF-A0A7W3QN99-F1
#
_entry.id   AF-A0A7W3QN99-F1
#
_cell.length_a   1.000
_cell.length_b   1.000
_cell.length_c   1.000
_cell.angle_alpha   90.00
_cell.angle_beta   90.00
_cell.angle_gamma   90.00
#
_symmetry.space_group_name_H-M   'P 1'
#
loop_
_entity.id
_entity.type
_entity.pdbx_description
1 polymer ?
#
loop_
_entity_poly.entity_id
_entity_poly.type
_entity_poly.pdbx_seq_one_letter_code
_entity_poly.pdbx_strand_id
1 'polypeptide(L)'
;MPPTTPPPTGHLRWLALTATAYAITHHTGVATAALGTIGPTRWADWIDLLTPYAVLPPAALALHATRPTRRVWALYLIAALTYTEGHGIHLAANSIHNTAPGPTAHLWDEPAGHYLWYTGAALLLATLTTAFTRQPPPHGTARHLLGHALALAAGLTWATNTLEGGTAPLGLAVAAALTVHGWTTRAHLGRLWLTAFAPALLILIAWGLHHGGYPQPSTLGWI
;
A
#
# COMPACT_ATOMS: atom_id res chain seq x y z
N MET A 1 -24.10 30.50 -22.76
CA MET A 1 -23.72 29.12 -22.37
C MET A 1 -23.95 28.97 -20.88
N PRO A 2 -24.60 27.89 -20.41
CA PRO A 2 -24.65 27.63 -18.98
C PRO A 2 -23.22 27.37 -18.46
N PRO A 3 -22.86 27.84 -17.26
CA PRO A 3 -21.57 27.48 -16.66
C PRO A 3 -21.53 25.97 -16.47
N THR A 4 -20.56 25.31 -17.09
CA THR A 4 -20.26 23.91 -16.86
C THR A 4 -19.81 23.79 -15.40
N THR A 5 -20.65 23.21 -14.55
CA THR A 5 -20.27 22.85 -13.19
C THR A 5 -19.01 21.99 -13.25
N PRO A 6 -17.93 22.37 -12.55
CA PRO A 6 -16.72 21.55 -12.54
C PRO A 6 -17.10 20.16 -12.01
N PRO A 7 -16.56 19.08 -12.59
CA PRO A 7 -16.89 17.74 -12.17
C PRO A 7 -16.58 17.56 -10.67
N PRO A 8 -17.43 16.83 -9.93
CA PRO A 8 -17.27 16.67 -8.49
C PRO A 8 -15.90 16.06 -8.16
N THR A 9 -15.07 16.82 -7.44
CA THR A 9 -13.71 16.42 -7.03
C THR A 9 -13.69 15.43 -5.86
N GLY A 10 -14.85 14.88 -5.47
CA GLY A 10 -14.98 13.98 -4.32
C GLY A 10 -14.09 12.75 -4.41
N HIS A 11 -13.86 12.24 -5.62
CA HIS A 11 -12.98 11.10 -5.86
C HIS A 11 -11.52 11.36 -5.45
N LEU A 12 -10.98 12.57 -5.67
CA LEU A 12 -9.60 12.92 -5.29
C LEU A 12 -9.44 13.02 -3.78
N ARG A 13 -10.45 13.48 -3.05
CA ARG A 13 -10.44 13.51 -1.58
C ARG A 13 -10.35 12.09 -1.02
N TRP A 14 -11.15 11.18 -1.55
CA TRP A 14 -11.12 9.78 -1.12
C TRP A 14 -9.82 9.08 -1.49
N LEU A 15 -9.29 9.33 -2.69
CA LEU A 15 -7.98 8.82 -3.11
C LEU A 15 -6.85 9.33 -2.21
N ALA A 16 -6.88 10.63 -1.86
CA ALA A 16 -5.93 11.20 -0.93
C ALA A 16 -6.05 10.55 0.45
N LEU A 17 -7.26 10.34 0.96
CA LEU A 17 -7.49 9.66 2.23
C LEU A 17 -6.98 8.21 2.20
N THR A 18 -7.18 7.48 1.10
CA THR A 18 -6.62 6.14 0.91
C THR A 18 -5.09 6.16 0.98
N ALA A 19 -4.44 7.08 0.26
CA ALA A 19 -2.98 7.19 0.26
C ALA A 19 -2.45 7.59 1.65
N THR A 20 -3.11 8.51 2.35
CA THR A 20 -2.78 8.87 3.72
C THR A 20 -2.93 7.69 4.67
N ALA A 21 -4.07 6.99 4.64
CA ALA A 21 -4.31 5.82 5.47
C ALA A 21 -3.22 4.77 5.22
N TYR A 22 -2.98 4.41 3.96
CA TYR A 22 -1.96 3.44 3.57
C TYR A 22 -0.56 3.86 4.04
N ALA A 23 -0.17 5.11 3.82
CA ALA A 23 1.16 5.58 4.19
C ALA A 23 1.38 5.60 5.71
N ILE A 24 0.34 5.89 6.49
CA ILE A 24 0.44 5.99 7.95
C ILE A 24 0.33 4.61 8.59
N THR A 25 -0.72 3.83 8.27
CA THR A 25 -1.07 2.64 9.05
C THR A 25 -0.06 1.52 8.89
N HIS A 26 0.63 1.42 7.76
CA HIS A 26 1.64 0.38 7.58
C HIS A 26 2.96 0.60 8.33
N HIS A 27 3.24 1.83 8.78
CA HIS A 27 4.42 2.10 9.62
C HIS A 27 4.10 2.01 11.12
N THR A 28 2.86 1.68 11.46
CA THR A 28 2.41 1.70 12.85
C THR A 28 3.03 0.58 13.68
N GLY A 29 3.32 -0.59 13.13
CA GLY A 29 3.97 -1.68 13.88
C GLY A 29 5.26 -1.22 14.56
N VAL A 30 6.14 -0.54 13.81
CA VAL A 30 7.38 0.05 14.34
C VAL A 30 7.08 1.22 15.29
N ALA A 31 6.21 2.15 14.89
CA ALA A 31 5.92 3.35 15.70
C ALA A 31 5.21 3.03 17.03
N THR A 32 4.50 1.90 17.10
CA THR A 32 3.64 1.52 18.23
C THR A 32 4.16 0.32 19.00
N ALA A 33 5.29 -0.27 18.58
CA ALA A 33 5.99 -1.31 19.34
C ALA A 33 6.27 -0.87 20.79
N ALA A 34 6.58 0.42 21.00
CA ALA A 34 6.82 1.00 22.32
C ALA A 34 5.58 1.06 23.23
N LEU A 35 4.36 0.88 22.69
CA LEU A 35 3.12 0.87 23.48
C LEU A 35 2.94 -0.43 24.29
N GLY A 36 3.69 -1.49 23.97
CA GLY A 36 3.69 -2.73 24.72
C GLY A 36 2.44 -3.60 24.50
N THR A 37 2.10 -4.39 25.53
CA THR A 37 1.11 -5.47 25.46
C THR A 37 -0.28 -5.08 25.98
N ILE A 38 -1.33 -5.66 25.40
CA ILE A 38 -2.70 -5.69 25.91
C ILE A 38 -3.12 -7.14 26.08
N GLY A 39 -3.17 -7.62 27.32
CA GLY A 39 -3.44 -9.04 27.59
C GLY A 39 -2.41 -9.94 26.87
N PRO A 40 -2.84 -11.00 26.15
CA PRO A 40 -1.94 -11.87 25.38
C PRO A 40 -1.54 -11.32 24.00
N THR A 41 -1.86 -10.06 23.70
CA THR A 41 -1.60 -9.40 22.40
C THR A 41 -0.78 -8.13 22.59
N ARG A 42 -0.40 -7.46 21.49
CA ARG A 42 0.29 -6.16 21.48
C ARG A 42 -0.58 -5.07 20.89
N TRP A 43 -0.30 -3.81 21.23
CA TRP A 43 -0.97 -2.69 20.56
C TRP A 43 -0.76 -2.69 19.04
N ALA A 44 0.45 -3.06 18.60
CA ALA A 44 0.79 -3.21 17.18
C ALA A 44 -0.19 -4.15 16.46
N ASP A 45 -0.50 -5.30 17.05
CA ASP A 45 -1.45 -6.30 16.53
C ASP A 45 -2.83 -5.69 16.22
N TRP A 46 -3.37 -4.91 17.16
CA TRP A 46 -4.68 -4.28 16.99
C TRP A 46 -4.68 -3.17 15.94
N ILE A 47 -3.58 -2.44 15.83
CA ILE A 47 -3.47 -1.36 14.84
C ILE A 47 -3.29 -1.96 13.44
N ASP A 48 -2.53 -3.05 13.34
CA ASP A 48 -2.41 -3.82 12.10
C ASP A 48 -3.79 -4.33 11.63
N LEU A 49 -4.57 -4.91 12.53
CA LEU A 49 -5.97 -5.30 12.25
C LEU A 49 -6.83 -4.16 11.69
N LEU A 50 -6.61 -2.91 12.14
CA LEU A 50 -7.36 -1.74 11.69
C LEU A 50 -6.90 -1.22 10.32
N THR A 51 -5.71 -1.60 9.86
CA THR A 51 -5.13 -1.11 8.60
C THR A 51 -6.03 -1.36 7.38
N PRO A 52 -6.57 -2.57 7.13
CA PRO A 52 -7.52 -2.79 6.04
C PRO A 52 -8.78 -1.93 6.13
N TYR A 53 -9.32 -1.72 7.34
CA TYR A 53 -10.51 -0.92 7.56
C TYR A 53 -10.26 0.59 7.39
N ALA A 54 -9.02 1.05 7.55
CA ALA A 54 -8.64 2.43 7.26
C ALA A 54 -8.43 2.66 5.76
N VAL A 55 -7.88 1.69 5.04
CA VAL A 55 -7.47 1.83 3.63
C VAL A 55 -8.59 1.51 2.64
N LEU A 56 -9.32 0.41 2.86
CA LEU A 56 -10.26 -0.13 1.89
C LEU A 56 -11.52 0.74 1.71
N PRO A 57 -12.21 1.22 2.76
CA PRO A 57 -13.40 2.05 2.59
C PRO A 57 -13.17 3.34 1.78
N PRO A 58 -12.15 4.17 2.05
CA PRO A 58 -11.90 5.33 1.20
C PRO A 58 -11.48 4.93 -0.22
N ALA A 59 -10.82 3.77 -0.41
CA ALA A 59 -10.48 3.29 -1.76
C ALA A 59 -11.75 2.91 -2.54
N ALA A 60 -12.72 2.25 -1.90
CA ALA A 60 -14.02 1.95 -2.48
C ALA A 60 -14.80 3.22 -2.84
N LEU A 61 -14.78 4.24 -1.97
CA LEU A 61 -15.45 5.51 -2.22
C LEU A 61 -14.81 6.29 -3.37
N ALA A 62 -13.47 6.30 -3.43
CA ALA A 62 -12.72 6.85 -4.54
C ALA A 62 -13.10 6.13 -5.84
N LEU A 63 -13.06 4.80 -5.82
CA LEU A 63 -13.39 3.95 -6.95
C LEU A 63 -14.83 4.18 -7.42
N HIS A 64 -15.81 4.13 -6.51
CA HIS A 64 -17.23 4.33 -6.81
C HIS A 64 -17.48 5.66 -7.54
N ALA A 65 -16.81 6.73 -7.12
CA ALA A 65 -16.94 8.04 -7.73
C ALA A 65 -16.42 8.12 -9.19
N THR A 66 -15.65 7.11 -9.65
CA THR A 66 -15.22 6.98 -11.06
C THR A 66 -16.20 6.22 -11.95
N ARG A 67 -17.32 5.72 -11.39
CA ARG A 67 -18.31 4.86 -12.08
C ARG A 67 -17.64 3.64 -12.77
N PRO A 68 -16.97 2.79 -11.98
CA PRO A 68 -16.14 1.71 -12.50
C PRO A 68 -17.01 0.59 -13.11
N THR A 69 -16.39 -0.22 -13.97
CA THR A 69 -17.06 -1.41 -14.51
C THR A 69 -17.15 -2.52 -13.46
N ARG A 70 -18.03 -3.51 -13.69
CA ARG A 70 -18.14 -4.72 -12.83
C ARG A 70 -16.81 -5.47 -12.68
N ARG A 71 -15.97 -5.48 -13.73
CA ARG A 71 -14.65 -6.12 -13.70
C ARG A 71 -13.70 -5.43 -12.71
N VAL A 72 -13.73 -4.10 -12.66
CA VAL A 72 -12.89 -3.34 -11.72
C VAL A 72 -13.40 -3.51 -10.28
N TRP A 73 -14.72 -3.60 -10.06
CA TRP A 73 -15.27 -3.99 -8.75
C TRP A 73 -14.89 -5.41 -8.33
N ALA A 74 -14.88 -6.36 -9.26
CA ALA A 74 -14.42 -7.72 -8.97
C ALA A 74 -12.94 -7.74 -8.57
N LEU A 75 -12.09 -7.00 -9.30
CA LEU A 75 -10.69 -6.84 -8.94
C LEU A 75 -10.51 -6.18 -7.56
N TYR A 76 -11.29 -5.14 -7.27
CA TYR A 76 -11.32 -4.51 -5.95
C TYR A 76 -11.70 -5.52 -4.85
N LEU A 77 -12.73 -6.33 -5.08
CA LEU A 77 -13.18 -7.32 -4.09
C LEU A 77 -12.10 -8.38 -3.84
N ILE A 78 -11.46 -8.89 -4.89
CA ILE A 78 -10.34 -9.82 -4.75
C ILE A 78 -9.20 -9.16 -3.98
N ALA A 79 -8.84 -7.92 -4.34
CA ALA A 79 -7.83 -7.15 -3.65
C ALA A 79 -8.17 -6.99 -2.15
N ALA A 80 -9.40 -6.57 -1.85
CA ALA A 80 -9.88 -6.35 -0.49
C ALA A 80 -9.85 -7.62 0.36
N LEU A 81 -10.30 -8.75 -0.20
CA LEU A 81 -10.28 -10.05 0.47
C LEU A 81 -8.84 -10.49 0.75
N THR A 82 -8.00 -10.56 -0.28
CA THR A 82 -6.60 -10.99 -0.14
C THR A 82 -5.81 -10.07 0.81
N TYR A 83 -6.06 -8.76 0.74
CA TYR A 83 -5.42 -7.78 1.60
C TYR A 83 -5.83 -7.94 3.08
N THR A 84 -7.12 -8.13 3.34
CA THR A 84 -7.65 -8.31 4.69
C THR A 84 -7.25 -9.68 5.26
N GLU A 85 -7.26 -10.73 4.43
CA GLU A 85 -6.81 -12.07 4.83
C GLU A 85 -5.32 -12.09 5.16
N GLY A 86 -4.48 -11.42 4.38
CA GLY A 86 -3.04 -11.29 4.67
C GLY A 86 -2.78 -10.67 6.05
N HIS A 87 -3.45 -9.55 6.35
CA HIS A 87 -3.45 -8.91 7.67
C HIS A 87 -3.95 -9.84 8.77
N GLY A 88 -5.10 -10.50 8.55
CA GLY A 88 -5.69 -11.40 9.54
C GLY A 88 -4.83 -12.63 9.85
N ILE A 89 -4.18 -13.21 8.83
CA ILE A 89 -3.26 -14.34 9.00
C ILE A 89 -2.00 -13.90 9.74
N HIS A 90 -1.41 -12.77 9.34
CA HIS A 90 -0.24 -12.19 10.01
C HIS A 90 -0.54 -11.97 11.51
N LEU A 91 -1.64 -11.26 11.80
CA LEU A 91 -2.11 -11.04 13.16
C LEU A 91 -2.28 -12.33 13.98
N ALA A 92 -3.01 -13.31 13.44
CA ALA A 92 -3.27 -14.55 14.14
C ALA A 92 -1.97 -15.34 14.39
N ALA A 93 -1.08 -15.38 13.39
CA ALA A 93 0.19 -16.08 13.48
C ALA A 93 1.15 -15.41 14.45
N ASN A 94 1.22 -14.08 14.47
CA ASN A 94 2.01 -13.31 15.43
C ASN A 94 1.50 -13.55 16.87
N SER A 95 0.19 -13.52 17.09
CA SER A 95 -0.41 -13.85 18.39
C SER A 95 -0.05 -15.26 18.86
N ILE A 96 -0.10 -16.25 17.96
CA ILE A 96 0.35 -17.62 18.24
C ILE A 96 1.85 -17.65 18.53
N HIS A 97 2.68 -16.98 17.72
CA HIS A 97 4.13 -16.94 17.87
C HIS A 97 4.56 -16.38 19.23
N ASN A 98 3.90 -15.33 19.70
CA ASN A 98 4.16 -14.73 21.01
C ASN A 98 3.93 -15.70 22.18
N THR A 99 3.05 -16.69 22.03
CA THR A 99 2.70 -17.65 23.08
C THR A 99 3.40 -19.01 22.88
N ALA A 100 3.51 -19.45 21.63
CA ALA A 100 4.00 -20.76 21.21
C ALA A 100 4.85 -20.59 19.94
N PRO A 101 6.08 -20.05 20.07
CA PRO A 101 6.94 -19.83 18.93
C PRO A 101 7.31 -21.15 18.26
N GLY A 102 7.38 -21.13 16.93
CA GLY A 102 7.70 -22.32 16.15
C GLY A 102 7.72 -22.06 14.64
N PRO A 103 8.24 -23.01 13.84
CA PRO A 103 8.42 -22.83 12.41
C PRO A 103 7.09 -22.63 11.67
N THR A 104 6.01 -23.27 12.11
CA THR A 104 4.68 -23.10 11.51
C THR A 104 4.11 -21.71 11.78
N ALA A 105 4.24 -21.20 13.02
CA ALA A 105 3.79 -19.84 13.34
C ALA A 105 4.59 -18.82 12.52
N HIS A 106 5.91 -18.95 12.47
CA HIS A 106 6.77 -18.11 11.64
C HIS A 106 6.41 -18.18 10.16
N LEU A 107 6.15 -19.36 9.59
CA LEU A 107 5.74 -19.50 8.18
C LEU A 107 4.48 -18.69 7.84
N TRP A 108 3.47 -18.72 8.73
CA TRP A 108 2.22 -18.00 8.51
C TRP A 108 2.34 -16.51 8.79
N ASP A 109 3.15 -16.14 9.78
CA ASP A 109 3.40 -14.75 10.18
C ASP A 109 4.23 -14.01 9.12
N GLU A 110 5.37 -14.58 8.75
CA GLU A 110 6.40 -13.92 7.96
C GLU A 110 6.16 -14.11 6.45
N PRO A 111 6.53 -15.22 5.79
CA PRO A 111 6.41 -15.29 4.35
C PRO A 111 4.95 -15.33 3.88
N ALA A 112 4.09 -16.21 4.42
CA ALA A 112 2.75 -16.38 3.86
C ALA A 112 1.86 -15.15 4.11
N GLY A 113 1.86 -14.63 5.34
CA GLY A 113 1.15 -13.41 5.72
C GLY A 113 1.57 -12.21 4.87
N HIS A 114 2.87 -11.93 4.78
CA HIS A 114 3.38 -10.82 3.98
C HIS A 114 3.11 -10.97 2.47
N TYR A 115 3.28 -12.17 1.89
CA TYR A 115 2.97 -12.36 0.47
C TYR A 115 1.49 -12.15 0.17
N LEU A 116 0.57 -12.65 1.01
CA LEU A 116 -0.86 -12.40 0.84
C LEU A 116 -1.19 -10.92 1.01
N TRP A 117 -0.71 -10.30 2.09
CA TRP A 117 -0.90 -8.87 2.36
C TRP A 117 -0.44 -8.03 1.17
N TYR A 118 0.82 -8.14 0.76
CA TYR A 118 1.35 -7.28 -0.30
C TYR A 118 0.80 -7.61 -1.69
N THR A 119 0.36 -8.86 -1.93
CA THR A 119 -0.40 -9.19 -3.14
C THR A 119 -1.74 -8.47 -3.15
N GLY A 120 -2.49 -8.49 -2.03
CA GLY A 120 -3.73 -7.74 -1.90
C GLY A 120 -3.53 -6.24 -2.12
N ALA A 121 -2.44 -5.68 -1.56
CA ALA A 121 -2.07 -4.29 -1.77
C ALA A 121 -1.75 -4.00 -3.25
N ALA A 122 -0.98 -4.86 -3.92
CA ALA A 122 -0.68 -4.74 -5.35
C ALA A 122 -1.94 -4.75 -6.21
N LEU A 123 -2.90 -5.65 -5.92
CA LEU A 123 -4.18 -5.73 -6.61
C LEU A 123 -5.04 -4.49 -6.36
N LEU A 124 -4.99 -3.91 -5.17
CA LEU A 124 -5.66 -2.64 -4.85
C LEU A 124 -5.05 -1.49 -5.67
N LEU A 125 -3.72 -1.42 -5.74
CA LEU A 125 -3.02 -0.44 -6.57
C LEU A 125 -3.37 -0.62 -8.06
N ALA A 126 -3.45 -1.85 -8.56
CA ALA A 126 -3.87 -2.15 -9.93
C ALA A 126 -5.33 -1.73 -10.20
N THR A 127 -6.22 -1.92 -9.22
CA THR A 127 -7.61 -1.46 -9.26
C THR A 127 -7.67 0.07 -9.40
N LEU A 128 -6.99 0.79 -8.51
CA LEU A 128 -6.94 2.25 -8.53
C LEU A 128 -6.28 2.77 -9.81
N THR A 129 -5.23 2.09 -10.27
CA THR A 129 -4.55 2.38 -11.53
C THR A 129 -5.54 2.31 -12.69
N THR A 130 -6.33 1.24 -12.77
CA THR A 130 -7.32 1.06 -13.85
C THR A 130 -8.38 2.17 -13.85
N ALA A 131 -8.81 2.64 -12.68
CA ALA A 131 -9.85 3.66 -12.55
C ALA A 131 -9.36 5.10 -12.78
N PHE A 132 -8.14 5.42 -12.31
CA PHE A 132 -7.68 6.80 -12.20
C PHE A 132 -6.67 7.22 -13.26
N THR A 133 -5.96 6.28 -13.90
CA THR A 133 -4.80 6.63 -14.73
C THR A 133 -5.09 7.66 -15.82
N ARG A 134 -6.27 7.61 -16.44
CA ARG A 134 -6.65 8.51 -17.55
C ARG A 134 -7.44 9.75 -17.10
N GLN A 135 -7.63 9.93 -15.79
CA GLN A 135 -8.32 11.10 -15.27
C GLN A 135 -7.43 12.35 -15.39
N PRO A 136 -8.01 13.53 -15.62
CA PRO A 136 -7.26 14.78 -15.65
C PRO A 136 -6.49 15.03 -14.34
N PRO A 137 -5.30 15.65 -14.40
CA PRO A 137 -4.56 16.02 -13.21
C PRO A 137 -5.33 17.04 -12.36
N PRO A 138 -5.06 17.11 -11.04
CA PRO A 138 -5.75 18.06 -10.17
C PRO A 138 -5.40 19.51 -10.57
N HIS A 139 -6.41 20.37 -10.63
CA HIS A 139 -6.20 21.81 -10.84
C HIS A 139 -5.77 22.49 -9.53
N GLY A 140 -4.81 23.41 -9.65
CA GLY A 140 -4.29 24.24 -8.56
C GLY A 140 -3.03 23.67 -7.90
N THR A 141 -2.07 24.57 -7.62
CA THR A 141 -0.74 24.24 -7.11
C THR A 141 -0.77 23.43 -5.82
N ALA A 142 -1.62 23.81 -4.85
CA ALA A 142 -1.69 23.12 -3.56
C ALA A 142 -2.12 21.64 -3.70
N ARG A 143 -3.14 21.36 -4.52
CA ARG A 143 -3.62 19.99 -4.76
C ARG A 143 -2.61 19.18 -5.55
N HIS A 144 -1.91 19.82 -6.48
CA HIS A 144 -0.85 19.20 -7.25
C HIS A 144 0.31 18.75 -6.34
N LEU A 145 0.80 19.65 -5.48
CA LEU A 145 1.86 19.35 -4.51
C LEU A 145 1.44 18.26 -3.53
N LEU A 146 0.23 18.36 -2.96
CA LEU A 146 -0.30 17.35 -2.05
C LEU A 146 -0.39 15.98 -2.72
N GLY A 147 -0.88 15.91 -3.96
CA GLY A 147 -0.98 14.66 -4.71
C GLY A 147 0.38 13.98 -4.90
N HIS A 148 1.42 14.76 -5.25
CA HIS A 148 2.78 14.24 -5.39
C HIS A 148 3.40 13.84 -4.05
N ALA A 149 3.16 14.59 -2.98
CA ALA A 149 3.63 14.25 -1.63
C ALA A 149 3.02 12.93 -1.14
N LEU A 150 1.70 12.75 -1.29
CA LEU A 150 1.02 11.51 -0.91
C LEU A 150 1.43 10.34 -1.79
N ALA A 151 1.63 10.55 -3.09
CA ALA A 151 2.15 9.53 -3.99
C ALA A 151 3.55 9.08 -3.58
N LEU A 152 4.45 10.01 -3.29
CA LEU A 152 5.79 9.70 -2.80
C LEU A 152 5.74 8.93 -1.48
N ALA A 153 4.92 9.37 -0.52
CA ALA A 153 4.74 8.68 0.76
C ALA A 153 4.27 7.24 0.56
N ALA A 154 3.26 7.01 -0.28
CA ALA A 154 2.78 5.66 -0.60
C ALA A 154 3.85 4.80 -1.28
N GLY A 155 4.66 5.38 -2.17
CA GLY A 155 5.78 4.69 -2.81
C GLY A 155 6.90 4.30 -1.84
N LEU A 156 7.26 5.20 -0.92
CA LEU A 156 8.22 4.90 0.15
C LEU A 156 7.70 3.80 1.07
N THR A 157 6.44 3.88 1.50
CA THR A 157 5.77 2.84 2.28
C THR A 157 5.81 1.50 1.56
N TRP A 158 5.53 1.46 0.26
CA TRP A 158 5.65 0.23 -0.54
C TRP A 158 7.07 -0.35 -0.49
N ALA A 159 8.09 0.47 -0.74
CA ALA A 159 9.48 0.02 -0.77
C ALA A 159 9.93 -0.53 0.60
N THR A 160 9.72 0.23 1.68
CA THR A 160 10.19 -0.17 3.01
C THR A 160 9.45 -1.40 3.52
N ASN A 161 8.14 -1.50 3.29
CA ASN A 161 7.37 -2.67 3.74
C ASN A 161 7.75 -3.92 2.98
N THR A 162 7.92 -3.84 1.66
CA THR A 162 8.30 -5.03 0.88
C THR A 162 9.72 -5.50 1.20
N LEU A 163 10.63 -4.58 1.57
CA LEU A 163 11.94 -4.93 2.13
C LEU A 163 11.80 -5.62 3.49
N GLU A 164 11.10 -4.98 4.43
CA GLU A 164 10.97 -5.49 5.80
C GLU A 164 10.20 -6.80 5.87
N GLY A 165 9.08 -6.92 5.15
CA GLY A 165 8.31 -8.15 5.11
C GLY A 165 8.91 -9.27 4.24
N GLY A 166 10.16 -9.14 3.78
CA GLY A 166 10.85 -10.19 3.02
C GLY A 166 10.25 -10.50 1.65
N THR A 167 9.55 -9.54 1.04
CA THR A 167 8.86 -9.70 -0.27
C THR A 167 9.42 -8.76 -1.34
N ALA A 168 10.67 -8.32 -1.18
CA ALA A 168 11.31 -7.38 -2.09
C ALA A 168 11.22 -7.76 -3.59
N PRO A 169 11.28 -9.04 -4.02
CA PRO A 169 11.06 -9.39 -5.42
C PRO A 169 9.68 -8.99 -5.96
N LEU A 170 8.62 -9.21 -5.16
CA LEU A 170 7.27 -8.74 -5.48
C LEU A 170 7.23 -7.21 -5.50
N GLY A 171 7.84 -6.57 -4.50
CA GLY A 171 7.97 -5.12 -4.40
C GLY A 171 8.58 -4.51 -5.66
N LEU A 172 9.67 -5.10 -6.14
CA LEU A 172 10.42 -4.69 -7.32
C LEU A 172 9.58 -4.85 -8.59
N ALA A 173 8.91 -5.99 -8.76
CA ALA A 173 8.07 -6.27 -9.93
C ALA A 173 6.92 -5.25 -10.04
N VAL A 174 6.22 -4.99 -8.94
CA VAL A 174 5.13 -4.00 -8.90
C VAL A 174 5.66 -2.58 -9.14
N ALA A 175 6.77 -2.21 -8.51
CA ALA A 175 7.35 -0.89 -8.67
C ALA A 175 7.83 -0.64 -10.11
N ALA A 176 8.43 -1.64 -10.75
CA ALA A 176 8.79 -1.57 -12.16
C ALA A 176 7.55 -1.41 -13.06
N ALA A 177 6.52 -2.25 -12.86
CA ALA A 177 5.29 -2.20 -13.65
C ALA A 177 4.57 -0.85 -13.53
N LEU A 178 4.41 -0.32 -12.30
CA LEU A 178 3.73 0.96 -12.07
C LEU A 178 4.58 2.17 -12.48
N THR A 179 5.92 2.06 -12.45
CA THR A 179 6.82 3.08 -13.02
C THR A 179 6.64 3.18 -14.53
N VAL A 180 6.71 2.04 -15.24
CA VAL A 180 6.52 1.99 -16.69
C VAL A 180 5.13 2.50 -17.06
N HIS A 181 4.09 2.01 -16.37
CA HIS A 181 2.72 2.45 -16.60
C HIS A 181 2.56 3.95 -16.35
N GLY A 182 3.09 4.48 -15.25
CA GLY A 182 3.06 5.90 -14.92
C GLY A 182 3.79 6.76 -15.95
N TRP A 183 4.90 6.28 -16.51
CA TRP A 183 5.60 6.94 -17.62
C TRP A 183 4.73 7.03 -18.87
N THR A 184 4.11 5.92 -19.29
CA THR A 184 3.25 5.88 -20.48
C THR A 184 1.97 6.71 -20.35
N THR A 185 1.58 7.06 -19.12
CA THR A 185 0.32 7.75 -18.81
C THR A 185 0.52 9.08 -18.07
N ARG A 186 1.74 9.62 -18.14
CA ARG A 186 2.18 10.85 -17.44
C ARG A 186 1.43 12.13 -17.80
N ALA A 187 0.66 12.13 -18.89
CA ALA A 187 -0.21 13.26 -19.29
C ALA A 187 -1.43 13.42 -18.35
N HIS A 188 -1.71 12.42 -17.52
CA HIS A 188 -2.89 12.32 -16.67
C HIS A 188 -2.49 12.09 -15.20
N LEU A 189 -3.43 11.67 -14.35
CA LEU A 189 -3.12 11.21 -12.99
C LEU A 189 -2.14 10.03 -12.95
N GLY A 190 -1.93 9.33 -14.07
CA GLY A 190 -0.88 8.31 -14.21
C GLY A 190 0.50 8.79 -13.77
N ARG A 191 0.80 10.09 -13.86
CA ARG A 191 2.05 10.67 -13.36
C ARG A 191 2.30 10.47 -11.86
N LEU A 192 1.25 10.32 -11.06
CA LEU A 192 1.39 10.06 -9.63
C LEU A 192 1.99 8.68 -9.38
N TRP A 193 1.71 7.69 -10.24
CA TRP A 193 2.38 6.39 -10.19
C TRP A 193 3.87 6.50 -10.45
N LEU A 194 4.29 7.37 -11.36
CA LEU A 194 5.71 7.63 -11.61
C LEU A 194 6.37 8.26 -10.37
N THR A 195 5.72 9.22 -9.71
CA THR A 195 6.22 9.83 -8.47
C THR A 195 6.30 8.85 -7.31
N ALA A 196 5.34 7.93 -7.19
CA ALA A 196 5.36 6.91 -6.16
C ALA A 196 6.42 5.84 -6.43
N PHE A 197 6.38 5.23 -7.62
CA PHE A 197 7.07 3.96 -7.84
C PHE A 197 8.44 4.08 -8.48
N ALA A 198 8.79 5.19 -9.14
CA ALA A 198 10.17 5.35 -9.61
C ALA A 198 11.16 5.48 -8.43
N PRO A 199 10.91 6.30 -7.40
CA PRO A 199 11.75 6.31 -6.20
C PRO A 199 11.75 4.97 -5.46
N ALA A 200 10.58 4.33 -5.31
CA ALA A 200 10.48 3.01 -4.68
C ALA A 200 11.33 1.96 -5.40
N LEU A 201 11.27 1.94 -6.75
CA LEU A 201 12.08 1.06 -7.59
C LEU A 201 13.58 1.32 -7.40
N LEU A 202 13.99 2.59 -7.37
CA LEU A 202 15.39 2.96 -7.15
C LEU A 202 15.88 2.51 -5.77
N ILE A 203 15.08 2.69 -4.71
CA ILE A 203 15.40 2.22 -3.36
C ILE A 203 15.59 0.70 -3.35
N LEU A 204 14.65 -0.05 -3.92
CA LEU A 204 14.72 -1.51 -3.96
C LEU A 204 15.93 -2.01 -4.76
N ILE A 205 16.23 -1.41 -5.91
CA ILE A 205 17.43 -1.75 -6.70
C ILE A 205 18.70 -1.43 -5.91
N ALA A 206 18.80 -0.22 -5.35
CA ALA A 206 19.97 0.21 -4.60
C ALA A 206 20.22 -0.68 -3.38
N TRP A 207 19.16 -1.04 -2.64
CA TRP A 207 19.23 -1.98 -1.52
C TRP A 207 19.77 -3.34 -1.96
N GLY A 208 19.16 -3.90 -3.01
CA GLY A 208 19.54 -5.19 -3.59
C GLY A 208 21.01 -5.26 -4.00
N LEU A 209 21.48 -4.21 -4.67
CA LEU A 209 22.88 -4.10 -5.12
C LEU A 209 23.84 -3.89 -3.95
N HIS A 210 23.47 -3.05 -2.98
CA HIS A 210 24.34 -2.72 -1.85
C HIS A 210 24.59 -3.93 -0.93
N HIS A 211 23.57 -4.75 -0.69
CA HIS A 211 23.66 -5.91 0.20
C HIS A 211 23.91 -7.24 -0.50
N GLY A 212 24.00 -7.26 -1.84
CA GLY A 212 24.12 -8.51 -2.61
C GLY A 212 22.90 -9.44 -2.47
N GLY A 213 21.73 -8.87 -2.18
CA GLY A 213 20.51 -9.57 -1.83
C GLY A 213 19.50 -8.62 -1.18
N TYR A 214 18.41 -9.17 -0.65
CA TYR A 214 17.34 -8.39 -0.01
C TYR A 214 17.17 -8.78 1.46
N PRO A 215 18.19 -8.55 2.32
CA PRO A 215 18.00 -8.72 3.76
C PRO A 215 16.94 -7.73 4.26
N GLN A 216 16.13 -8.16 5.22
CA GLN A 216 15.17 -7.28 5.90
C GLN A 216 15.96 -6.27 6.74
N PRO A 217 15.59 -4.97 6.75
CA PRO A 217 16.26 -3.97 7.60
C PRO A 217 16.37 -4.36 9.08
N SER A 218 15.37 -5.03 9.68
CA SER A 218 15.44 -5.54 11.05
C SER A 218 16.57 -6.56 11.27
N THR A 219 16.85 -7.42 10.29
CA THR A 219 17.99 -8.37 10.36
C THR A 219 19.35 -7.68 10.36
N LEU A 220 19.40 -6.40 9.95
CA LEU A 220 20.59 -5.55 10.00
C LEU A 220 20.63 -4.64 11.24
N GLY A 221 19.61 -4.69 12.10
CA GLY A 221 19.49 -3.89 13.31
C GLY A 221 19.09 -2.42 13.08
N TRP A 222 18.42 -2.11 11.96
CA TRP A 222 17.98 -0.74 11.64
C TRP A 222 16.65 -0.37 12.31
N ILE A 223 15.88 -1.36 12.75
CA ILE A 223 14.58 -1.27 13.40
C ILE A 223 14.44 -2.36 14.47
#